data_AF-A0AA49JC07-F1
#
_entry.id   AF-A0AA49JC07-F1
#
_cell.length_a   1.000
_cell.length_b   1.000
_cell.length_c   1.000
_cell.angle_alpha   90.00
_cell.angle_beta   90.00
_cell.angle_gamma   90.00
#
_symmetry.space_group_name_H-M   'P 1'
#
loop_
_entity.id
_entity.type
_entity.pdbx_description
1 polymer ?
#
loop_
_entity_poly.entity_id
_entity_poly.type
_entity_poly.pdbx_seq_one_letter_code
_entity_poly.pdbx_strand_id
1 'polypeptide(L)'
;MAYDPSRHHRLKGYDYRQCGAYFITICTQHRKHLFGKIVDGVMLYNELGHIAHNYWQNIPAFRPFITLDAFIIMPNHMHGILIINDSNADLTQNAVRATESRQPQDQPAQKRILSEPSSGNTNLPQPSK
;
A
#
# COMPACT_ATOMS: atom_id res chain seq x y z
N MET A 1 -9.66 -37.31 1.27
CA MET A 1 -8.29 -37.86 1.48
C MET A 1 -8.11 -38.09 2.95
N ALA A 2 -7.68 -39.27 3.35
CA ALA A 2 -7.24 -39.52 4.72
C ALA A 2 -5.92 -38.77 4.97
N TYR A 3 -5.74 -38.22 6.17
CA TYR A 3 -4.49 -37.60 6.60
C TYR A 3 -3.42 -38.68 6.79
N ASP A 4 -2.27 -38.52 6.13
CA ASP A 4 -1.11 -39.40 6.28
C ASP A 4 -0.04 -38.67 7.11
N PRO A 5 0.20 -39.06 8.37
CA PRO A 5 1.18 -38.41 9.24
C PRO A 5 2.62 -38.47 8.70
N SER A 6 2.92 -39.41 7.80
CA SER A 6 4.25 -39.57 7.20
C SER A 6 4.51 -38.59 6.05
N ARG A 7 3.46 -37.95 5.52
CA ARG A 7 3.55 -36.96 4.45
C ARG A 7 3.58 -35.55 5.04
N HIS A 8 4.77 -34.98 5.14
CA HIS A 8 4.93 -33.58 5.52
C HIS A 8 4.62 -32.66 4.33
N HIS A 9 3.62 -31.79 4.49
CA HIS A 9 3.28 -30.77 3.47
C HIS A 9 4.23 -29.56 3.47
N ARG A 10 5.08 -29.43 4.50
CA ARG A 10 6.11 -28.40 4.62
C ARG A 10 7.47 -29.01 4.40
N LEU A 11 8.36 -28.26 3.75
CA LEU A 11 9.74 -28.66 3.59
C LEU A 11 10.41 -28.76 4.96
N LYS A 12 10.96 -29.93 5.27
CA LYS A 12 11.59 -30.21 6.57
C LYS A 12 12.81 -29.30 6.76
N GLY A 13 12.89 -28.64 7.90
CA GLY A 13 14.02 -27.75 8.25
C GLY A 13 13.97 -26.36 7.61
N TYR A 14 12.95 -26.05 6.80
CA TYR A 14 12.78 -24.72 6.22
C TYR A 14 11.94 -23.82 7.12
N ASP A 15 12.45 -22.65 7.47
CA ASP A 15 11.72 -21.63 8.23
C ASP A 15 10.94 -20.71 7.29
N TYR A 16 9.61 -20.89 7.23
CA TYR A 16 8.70 -20.09 6.41
C TYR A 16 8.47 -18.66 6.95
N ARG A 17 9.12 -18.28 8.05
CA ARG A 17 9.13 -16.90 8.55
C ARG A 17 10.23 -16.06 7.91
N GLN A 18 11.21 -16.70 7.27
CA GLN A 18 12.31 -15.97 6.66
C GLN A 18 11.82 -15.08 5.51
N CYS A 19 12.56 -13.99 5.28
CA CYS A 19 12.30 -13.09 4.17
C CYS A 19 12.35 -13.82 2.83
N GLY A 20 11.51 -13.42 1.89
CA GLY A 20 11.45 -14.03 0.56
C GLY A 20 10.07 -13.96 -0.06
N ALA A 21 10.01 -14.33 -1.34
CA ALA A 21 8.78 -14.44 -2.10
C ALA A 21 8.15 -15.83 -1.95
N TYR A 22 6.86 -15.88 -1.64
CA TYR A 22 6.09 -17.09 -1.44
C TYR A 22 4.91 -17.13 -2.40
N PHE A 23 4.83 -18.19 -3.19
CA PHE A 23 3.64 -18.49 -3.97
C PHE A 23 2.60 -19.19 -3.09
N ILE A 24 1.41 -18.61 -3.01
CA ILE A 24 0.32 -19.07 -2.17
C ILE A 24 -0.85 -19.48 -3.07
N THR A 25 -1.48 -20.60 -2.73
CA THR A 25 -2.76 -21.02 -3.32
C THR A 25 -3.77 -21.25 -2.20
N ILE A 26 -4.91 -20.57 -2.27
CA ILE A 26 -6.03 -20.77 -1.35
C ILE A 26 -7.20 -21.33 -2.15
N CYS A 27 -7.61 -22.56 -1.84
CA CYS A 27 -8.76 -23.21 -2.49
C CYS A 27 -10.00 -23.10 -1.58
N THR A 28 -11.16 -22.91 -2.18
CA THR A 28 -12.43 -23.04 -1.47
C THR A 28 -12.68 -24.50 -1.09
N GLN A 29 -13.45 -24.70 -0.02
CA GLN A 29 -13.86 -26.02 0.42
C GLN A 29 -14.62 -26.75 -0.70
N HIS A 30 -14.19 -27.98 -1.00
CA HIS A 30 -14.69 -28.79 -2.12
C HIS A 30 -14.62 -28.10 -3.50
N ARG A 31 -13.75 -27.08 -3.68
CA ARG A 31 -13.63 -26.30 -4.92
C ARG A 31 -14.96 -25.68 -5.39
N LYS A 32 -15.84 -25.32 -4.45
CA LYS A 32 -17.08 -24.59 -4.76
C LYS A 32 -16.77 -23.22 -5.35
N HIS A 33 -17.55 -22.79 -6.35
CA HIS A 33 -17.37 -21.50 -7.02
C HIS A 33 -17.91 -20.35 -6.15
N LEU A 34 -17.22 -20.06 -5.04
CA LEU A 34 -17.66 -19.09 -4.05
C LEU A 34 -17.34 -17.65 -4.45
N PHE A 35 -16.32 -17.42 -5.29
CA PHE A 35 -15.83 -16.08 -5.61
C PHE A 35 -16.47 -15.46 -6.85
N GLY A 36 -17.27 -16.21 -7.60
CA GLY A 36 -17.93 -15.72 -8.81
C GLY A 36 -17.90 -16.74 -9.94
N LYS A 37 -17.87 -16.25 -11.18
CA LYS A 37 -17.88 -17.07 -12.40
C LYS A 37 -17.06 -16.43 -13.50
N ILE A 38 -16.64 -17.21 -14.47
CA ILE A 38 -15.99 -16.71 -15.68
C ILE A 38 -17.01 -16.67 -16.81
N VAL A 39 -17.10 -15.54 -17.51
CA VAL A 39 -17.94 -15.35 -18.71
C VAL A 39 -17.03 -14.74 -19.77
N ASP A 40 -16.98 -15.36 -20.95
CA ASP A 40 -16.14 -14.92 -22.08
C ASP A 40 -14.66 -14.69 -21.72
N GLY A 41 -14.11 -15.55 -20.85
CA GLY A 41 -12.73 -15.46 -20.38
C GLY A 41 -12.48 -14.41 -19.29
N VAL A 42 -13.50 -13.65 -18.90
CA VAL A 42 -13.40 -12.62 -17.86
C VAL A 42 -13.95 -13.13 -16.54
N MET A 43 -13.18 -12.97 -15.46
CA MET A 43 -13.64 -13.26 -14.11
C MET A 43 -14.63 -12.19 -13.63
N LEU A 44 -15.87 -12.60 -13.38
CA LEU A 44 -16.91 -11.78 -12.76
C LEU A 44 -17.03 -12.16 -11.28
N TYR A 45 -16.60 -11.26 -10.40
CA TYR A 45 -16.74 -11.45 -8.97
C TYR A 45 -18.20 -11.35 -8.53
N ASN A 46 -18.56 -12.18 -7.55
CA ASN A 46 -19.72 -11.92 -6.70
C ASN A 46 -19.27 -11.15 -5.44
N GLU A 47 -20.17 -10.94 -4.48
CA GLU A 47 -19.85 -10.25 -3.23
C GLU A 47 -18.64 -10.87 -2.50
N LEU A 48 -18.60 -12.20 -2.37
CA LEU A 48 -17.49 -12.89 -1.72
C LEU A 48 -16.17 -12.77 -2.50
N GLY A 49 -16.23 -12.73 -3.83
CA GLY A 49 -15.06 -12.46 -4.68
C GLY A 49 -14.50 -11.05 -4.46
N HIS A 50 -15.36 -10.04 -4.38
CA HIS A 50 -14.96 -8.68 -4.04
C HIS A 50 -14.36 -8.58 -2.63
N ILE A 51 -14.96 -9.26 -1.66
CA ILE A 51 -14.42 -9.36 -0.29
C ILE A 51 -13.02 -9.98 -0.32
N ALA A 52 -12.85 -11.14 -0.97
CA ALA A 52 -11.56 -11.82 -1.07
C ALA A 52 -10.49 -10.93 -1.73
N HIS A 53 -10.85 -10.25 -2.83
CA HIS A 53 -9.99 -9.28 -3.51
C HIS A 53 -9.55 -8.15 -2.58
N ASN A 54 -10.50 -7.51 -1.88
CA ASN A 54 -10.23 -6.38 -1.01
C ASN A 54 -9.36 -6.79 0.19
N TYR A 55 -9.63 -7.93 0.82
CA TYR A 55 -8.82 -8.43 1.92
C TYR A 55 -7.40 -8.79 1.47
N TRP A 56 -7.24 -9.40 0.29
CA TRP A 56 -5.92 -9.67 -0.26
C TRP A 56 -5.15 -8.37 -0.44
N GLN A 57 -5.72 -7.38 -1.14
CA GLN A 57 -5.09 -6.08 -1.39
C GLN A 57 -4.77 -5.31 -0.10
N ASN A 58 -5.56 -5.49 0.96
CA ASN A 58 -5.35 -4.83 2.24
C ASN A 58 -4.29 -5.48 3.13
N ILE A 59 -3.69 -6.63 2.75
CA ILE A 59 -2.66 -7.30 3.54
C ILE A 59 -1.55 -6.36 4.04
N PRO A 60 -0.94 -5.51 3.20
CA PRO A 60 0.13 -4.61 3.63
C PRO A 60 -0.31 -3.62 4.72
N ALA A 61 -1.59 -3.22 4.74
CA ALA A 61 -2.09 -2.26 5.73
C ALA A 61 -2.08 -2.84 7.15
N PHE A 62 -2.34 -4.14 7.32
CA PHE A 62 -2.32 -4.80 8.62
C PHE A 62 -1.06 -5.65 8.87
N ARG A 63 -0.23 -5.86 7.84
CA ARG A 63 1.10 -6.49 7.93
C ARG A 63 2.12 -5.67 7.10
N PRO A 64 2.68 -4.59 7.65
CA PRO A 64 3.58 -3.69 6.90
C PRO A 64 4.83 -4.38 6.32
N PHE A 65 5.31 -5.45 6.97
CA PHE A 65 6.43 -6.27 6.49
C PHE A 65 6.07 -7.17 5.29
N ILE A 66 4.86 -7.07 4.74
CA ILE A 66 4.39 -7.85 3.60
C ILE A 66 4.17 -6.95 2.39
N THR A 67 4.80 -7.30 1.27
CA THR A 67 4.49 -6.76 -0.05
C THR A 67 3.72 -7.80 -0.87
N LEU A 68 2.79 -7.34 -1.70
CA LEU A 68 2.06 -8.17 -2.65
C LEU A 68 2.63 -7.97 -4.05
N ASP A 69 2.75 -9.06 -4.79
CA ASP A 69 3.03 -9.06 -6.22
C ASP A 69 1.82 -9.67 -6.96
N ALA A 70 2.02 -10.32 -8.10
CA ALA A 70 0.97 -10.88 -8.92
C ALA A 70 0.03 -11.81 -8.13
N PHE A 71 -1.27 -11.64 -8.35
CA PHE A 71 -2.31 -12.50 -7.81
C PHE A 71 -3.49 -12.58 -8.78
N ILE A 72 -4.26 -13.65 -8.67
CA ILE A 72 -5.49 -13.87 -9.44
C ILE A 72 -6.50 -14.62 -8.58
N ILE A 73 -7.76 -14.22 -8.66
CA ILE A 73 -8.88 -14.91 -8.05
C ILE A 73 -9.68 -15.59 -9.16
N MET A 74 -9.79 -16.90 -9.07
CA MET A 74 -10.64 -17.74 -9.92
C MET A 74 -11.91 -18.09 -9.13
N PRO A 75 -12.97 -18.65 -9.77
CA PRO A 75 -14.23 -18.92 -9.08
C PRO A 75 -14.12 -19.70 -7.76
N ASN A 76 -13.17 -20.63 -7.65
CA ASN A 76 -13.04 -21.54 -6.52
C ASN A 76 -11.64 -21.59 -5.87
N HIS A 77 -10.72 -20.72 -6.29
CA HIS A 77 -9.40 -20.62 -5.71
C HIS A 77 -8.77 -19.28 -6.03
N MET A 78 -7.72 -18.93 -5.30
CA MET A 78 -6.87 -17.81 -5.64
C MET A 78 -5.41 -18.22 -5.58
N HIS A 79 -4.62 -17.61 -6.45
CA HIS A 79 -3.17 -17.68 -6.45
C HIS A 79 -2.61 -16.30 -6.17
N GLY A 80 -1.49 -16.22 -5.48
CA GLY A 80 -0.80 -14.95 -5.33
C GLY A 80 0.61 -15.10 -4.79
N ILE A 81 1.41 -14.08 -5.05
CA ILE A 81 2.77 -13.98 -4.54
C ILE A 81 2.77 -12.97 -3.39
N LEU A 82 3.29 -13.42 -2.26
CA LEU A 82 3.48 -12.62 -1.05
C LEU A 82 4.96 -12.56 -0.73
N ILE A 83 5.49 -11.37 -0.53
CA ILE A 83 6.90 -11.13 -0.21
C ILE A 83 6.99 -10.72 1.25
N ILE A 84 7.70 -11.52 2.06
CA ILE A 84 8.05 -11.17 3.43
C ILE A 84 9.35 -10.36 3.36
N ASN A 85 9.29 -9.11 3.82
CA ASN A 85 10.43 -8.21 3.88
C ASN A 85 11.08 -8.24 5.26
N ASP A 86 12.35 -7.84 5.32
CA ASP A 86 13.00 -7.56 6.59
C ASP A 86 12.40 -6.28 7.18
N SER A 87 11.93 -6.35 8.43
CA SER A 87 11.37 -5.22 9.17
C SER A 87 12.32 -4.01 9.27
N ASN A 88 13.62 -4.19 9.00
CA ASN A 88 14.60 -3.10 8.95
C ASN A 88 14.54 -2.24 7.68
N ALA A 89 13.87 -2.67 6.60
CA ALA A 89 13.83 -1.93 5.34
C ALA A 89 12.99 -0.63 5.42
N ASP A 90 12.01 -0.56 6.33
CA ASP A 90 11.12 0.60 6.49
C ASP A 90 11.84 1.84 7.08
N LEU A 91 12.98 1.65 7.76
CA LEU A 91 13.79 2.78 8.23
C LEU A 91 14.51 3.49 7.07
N THR A 92 14.85 2.76 6.01
CA THR A 92 15.64 3.32 4.90
C THR A 92 14.77 4.10 3.93
N GLN A 93 13.53 3.66 3.67
CA GLN A 93 12.66 4.33 2.70
C GLN A 93 12.05 5.65 3.23
N ASN A 94 11.85 5.76 4.55
CA ASN A 94 11.39 6.99 5.20
C ASN A 94 12.51 8.05 5.33
N ALA A 95 13.78 7.62 5.47
CA ALA A 95 14.91 8.53 5.55
C ALA A 95 15.18 9.27 4.23
N VAL A 96 15.00 8.61 3.09
CA VAL A 96 15.20 9.20 1.75
C VAL A 96 14.14 10.27 1.44
N ARG A 97 12.88 10.03 1.83
CA ARG A 97 11.80 11.03 1.67
C ARG A 97 11.99 12.27 2.55
N ALA A 98 12.62 12.12 3.72
CA ALA A 98 12.91 13.23 4.62
C ALA A 98 14.11 14.09 4.16
N THR A 99 14.95 13.59 3.26
CA THR A 99 16.13 14.33 2.77
C THR A 99 15.84 15.16 1.51
N GLU A 100 14.79 14.84 0.74
CA GLU A 100 14.43 15.58 -0.48
C GLU A 100 13.59 16.85 -0.24
N SER A 101 13.15 17.12 1.00
CA SER A 101 12.27 18.26 1.33
C SER A 101 12.98 19.53 1.84
N ARG A 102 14.32 19.57 1.91
CA ARG A 102 15.07 20.79 2.28
C ARG A 102 15.62 21.49 1.04
N GLN A 103 14.83 22.40 0.45
CA GLN A 103 15.39 23.42 -0.44
C GLN A 103 15.96 24.59 0.39
N PRO A 104 17.17 25.10 0.11
CA PRO A 104 17.69 26.33 0.71
C PRO A 104 16.94 27.54 0.14
N GLN A 105 16.34 28.36 1.01
CA GLN A 105 15.83 29.67 0.59
C GLN A 105 16.96 30.71 0.71
N ASP A 106 17.51 31.12 -0.44
CA ASP A 106 18.36 32.30 -0.56
C ASP A 106 17.53 33.57 -0.30
N GLN A 107 17.91 34.37 0.71
CA GLN A 107 17.44 35.75 0.88
C GLN A 107 18.49 36.72 0.33
N PRO A 108 18.15 37.67 -0.54
CA PRO A 108 19.02 38.81 -0.78
C PRO A 108 18.71 39.93 0.22
N ALA A 109 19.78 40.44 0.84
CA ALA A 109 19.78 41.62 1.69
C ALA A 109 19.53 42.90 0.88
N GLN A 110 18.62 43.78 1.34
CA GLN A 110 18.47 45.13 0.80
C GLN A 110 18.82 46.19 1.86
N LYS A 111 19.66 47.13 1.40
CA LYS A 111 20.44 48.15 2.11
C LYS A 111 19.58 49.33 2.58
N ARG A 112 19.90 49.83 3.78
CA ARG A 112 19.40 51.05 4.44
C ARG A 112 19.69 52.33 3.62
N ILE A 113 18.69 53.19 3.40
CA ILE A 113 18.83 54.63 3.08
C ILE A 113 17.79 55.44 3.91
N LEU A 114 18.21 56.62 4.35
CA LEU A 114 17.66 57.47 5.43
C LEU A 114 16.56 58.48 4.96
N SER A 115 15.86 59.05 5.96
CA SER A 115 15.10 60.32 6.07
C SER A 115 13.57 60.36 5.81
N GLU A 116 12.87 60.94 6.79
CA GLU A 116 11.42 61.10 7.01
C GLU A 116 10.75 62.28 6.23
N PRO A 117 9.60 62.85 6.65
CA PRO A 117 8.22 62.33 6.70
C PRO A 117 7.27 63.19 5.84
N SER A 118 6.05 62.73 5.51
CA SER A 118 4.96 63.67 5.20
C SER A 118 3.57 63.09 5.45
N SER A 119 2.79 63.95 6.08
CA SER A 119 1.43 63.83 6.57
C SER A 119 0.37 63.62 5.48
N GLY A 120 -0.71 62.94 5.84
CA GLY A 120 -2.06 63.25 5.37
C GLY A 120 -2.50 62.58 4.05
N ASN A 121 -3.50 61.71 4.12
CA ASN A 121 -4.89 62.11 3.84
C ASN A 121 -5.83 60.91 4.08
N THR A 122 -6.74 61.07 5.02
CA THR A 122 -7.90 60.21 5.21
C THR A 122 -8.92 60.49 4.11
N ASN A 123 -9.34 59.49 3.35
CA ASN A 123 -10.65 59.49 2.73
C ASN A 123 -11.21 58.07 2.65
N LEU A 124 -12.10 57.76 3.58
CA LEU A 124 -13.15 56.76 3.38
C LEU A 124 -14.10 57.25 2.28
N PRO A 125 -14.66 56.33 1.49
CA PRO A 125 -16.12 56.23 1.50
C PRO A 125 -16.63 54.84 1.91
N GLN A 126 -17.74 54.87 2.65
CA GLN A 126 -18.53 53.79 3.25
C GLN A 126 -19.14 52.79 2.22
N PRO A 127 -19.66 51.62 2.68
CA PRO A 127 -19.93 50.45 1.85
C PRO A 127 -21.30 50.44 1.15
N SER A 128 -21.48 49.39 0.34
CA SER A 128 -22.65 49.06 -0.49
C SER A 128 -23.97 48.78 0.26
N LYS A 129 -25.08 49.05 -0.46
CA LYS A 129 -26.50 48.69 -0.26
C LYS A 129 -27.36 49.65 0.56
#